data_AF-T0ZV29-F1
#
_entry.id   AF-T0ZV29-F1
#
_cell.length_a   1.000
_cell.length_b   1.000
_cell.length_c   1.000
_cell.angle_alpha   90.00
_cell.angle_beta   90.00
_cell.angle_gamma   90.00
#
_symmetry.space_group_name_H-M   'P 1'
#
loop_
_entity.id
_entity.type
_entity.pdbx_description
1 polymer ?
#
loop_
_entity_poly.entity_id
_entity_poly.type
_entity_poly.pdbx_seq_one_letter_code
_entity_poly.pdbx_strand_id
1 'polypeptide(L)' 'MALKSTVFKVNLQISNMDRPYYASHTLTIARHPSETDERMMVRLLAFALHAHEHLTFARGGPLIRRNLTSGKRT' A
#
# COMPACT_ATOMS: atom_id res chain seq x y z
N MET A 1 -15.40 12.78 19.84
CA MET A 1 -14.04 13.30 19.62
C MET A 1 -13.37 12.47 18.54
N ALA A 2 -12.86 13.09 17.47
CA ALA A 2 -12.14 12.38 16.42
C ALA A 2 -10.75 12.02 16.92
N LEU A 3 -10.51 10.73 17.16
CA LEU A 3 -9.18 10.24 17.49
C LEU A 3 -8.24 10.55 16.30
N LYS A 4 -7.04 11.07 16.59
CA LYS A 4 -6.08 11.54 15.58
C LYS A 4 -5.53 10.35 14.79
N SER A 5 -5.63 10.39 13.45
CA SER A 5 -4.97 9.38 12.61
C SER A 5 -3.45 9.46 12.77
N THR A 6 -2.80 8.31 12.85
CA THR A 6 -1.33 8.23 12.92
C THR A 6 -0.79 8.01 11.52
N VAL A 7 0.15 8.82 11.07
CA VAL A 7 0.76 8.67 9.74
C VAL A 7 2.08 7.92 9.89
N PHE A 8 2.20 6.80 9.18
CA PHE A 8 3.41 5.99 9.09
C PHE A 8 4.04 6.15 7.71
N LYS A 9 5.37 6.28 7.70
CA LYS A 9 6.17 6.21 6.47
C LYS A 9 6.86 4.87 6.45
N VAL A 10 6.64 4.09 5.39
CA VAL A 10 7.23 2.76 5.24
C VAL A 10 8.00 2.73 3.93
N ASN A 11 9.26 2.31 4.02
CA ASN A 11 10.06 1.98 2.85
C ASN A 11 10.09 0.45 2.72
N LEU A 12 9.54 -0.05 1.62
CA LEU A 12 9.32 -1.47 1.41
C LEU A 12 10.10 -1.93 0.17
N GLN A 13 11.11 -2.76 0.40
CA GLN A 13 11.90 -3.37 -0.66
C GLN A 13 11.44 -4.81 -0.85
N ILE A 14 11.05 -5.13 -2.08
CA ILE A 14 10.56 -6.47 -2.44
C ILE A 14 11.58 -7.10 -3.35
N SER A 15 11.99 -8.31 -3.01
CA SER A 15 12.84 -9.18 -3.82
C SER A 15 12.11 -10.50 -4.01
N ASN A 16 11.25 -10.57 -5.02
CA ASN A 16 10.49 -11.77 -5.35
C ASN A 16 11.22 -12.55 -6.45
N MET A 17 11.84 -13.67 -6.08
CA MET A 17 12.60 -14.53 -6.99
C MET A 17 11.69 -15.34 -7.93
N ASP A 18 10.46 -15.65 -7.52
CA ASP A 18 9.51 -16.42 -8.32
C ASP A 18 8.94 -15.61 -9.49
N ARG A 19 8.85 -14.29 -9.33
CA ARG A 19 8.28 -13.34 -10.31
C ARG A 19 9.28 -12.26 -10.75
N PRO A 20 10.57 -12.59 -10.84
CA PRO A 20 11.74 -11.68 -10.80
C PRO A 20 11.41 -10.19 -10.55
N TYR A 21 10.76 -9.90 -9.43
CA TYR A 21 10.23 -8.57 -9.13
C TYR A 21 11.08 -7.96 -8.02
N TYR A 22 11.89 -6.99 -8.42
CA TYR A 22 12.80 -6.26 -7.54
C TYR A 22 12.44 -4.79 -7.57
N ALA A 23 11.75 -4.31 -6.54
CA ALA A 23 11.26 -2.94 -6.50
C ALA A 23 11.34 -2.36 -5.09
N SER A 24 11.57 -1.05 -5.02
CA SER A 24 11.52 -0.27 -3.79
C SER A 24 10.29 0.64 -3.81
N HIS A 25 9.47 0.55 -2.78
CA HIS A 25 8.22 1.29 -2.64
C HIS A 25 8.25 2.17 -1.40
N THR A 26 8.13 3.49 -1.59
CA THR A 26 7.95 4.43 -0.48
C THR A 26 6.46 4.67 -0.27
N LEU A 27 5.92 4.16 0.84
CA LEU A 27 4.50 4.16 1.16
C LEU A 27 4.23 5.08 2.34
N THR A 28 3.15 5.86 2.23
CA THR A 28 2.63 6.66 3.35
C THR A 28 1.28 6.10 3.75
N ILE A 29 1.17 5.61 4.98
CA ILE A 29 -0.01 4.91 5.49
C ILE A 29 -0.62 5.74 6.60
N ALA A 30 -1.87 6.13 6.44
CA ALA A 30 -2.65 6.70 7.53
C ALA A 30 -3.35 5.56 8.28
N ARG A 31 -2.96 5.33 9.53
CA ARG A 31 -3.60 4.38 10.45
C ARG A 31 -4.77 5.08 11.13
N HIS A 32 -5.95 4.49 11.00
CA HIS A 32 -7.12 4.96 11.73
C HIS A 32 -7.00 4.54 13.22
N PRO A 33 -7.50 5.31 14.19
CA PRO A 33 -7.41 4.96 15.62
C PRO A 33 -8.09 3.65 16.02
N SER A 34 -9.07 3.20 15.24
CA SER A 34 -9.69 1.89 15.41
C SER A 34 -8.96 0.76 14.68
N GLU A 35 -7.87 1.06 13.98
CA GLU A 35 -7.04 0.10 13.29
C GLU A 35 -5.87 -0.30 14.19
N THR A 36 -5.74 -1.61 14.45
CA THR A 36 -4.61 -2.17 15.19
C THR A 36 -3.36 -2.20 14.32
N ASP A 37 -2.19 -2.27 14.96
CA ASP A 37 -0.91 -2.40 14.26
C ASP A 37 -0.85 -3.66 13.40
N GLU A 38 -1.40 -4.77 13.89
CA GLU A 38 -1.50 -6.02 13.14
C GLU A 38 -2.30 -5.84 11.85
N ARG A 39 -3.46 -5.15 11.91
CA ARG A 39 -4.30 -4.92 10.73
C ARG A 39 -3.63 -4.00 9.72
N MET A 40 -2.86 -3.01 10.19
CA MET A 40 -1.99 -2.19 9.33
C MET A 40 -0.89 -3.05 8.67
N MET A 41 -0.23 -3.93 9.41
CA MET A 41 0.81 -4.82 8.87
C MET A 41 0.25 -5.82 7.84
N VAL A 42 -0.96 -6.34 8.05
CA VAL A 42 -1.64 -7.20 7.07
C VAL A 42 -1.91 -6.44 5.76
N ARG A 43 -2.28 -5.16 5.82
CA ARG A 43 -2.40 -4.34 4.60
C ARG A 43 -1.06 -4.15 3.89
N LEU A 44 0.03 -4.01 4.66
CA LEU A 44 1.38 -3.93 4.12
C LEU A 44 1.79 -5.23 3.41
N LEU A 45 1.50 -6.38 4.03
CA LEU A 45 1.75 -7.70 3.45
C LEU A 45 0.89 -7.94 2.20
N ALA A 46 -0.39 -7.57 2.24
CA ALA A 46 -1.26 -7.65 1.08
C ALA A 46 -0.74 -6.78 -0.08
N PHE A 47 -0.18 -5.60 0.23
CA PHE A 47 0.50 -4.76 -0.74
C PHE A 47 1.75 -5.45 -1.31
N ALA A 48 2.60 -6.04 -0.45
CA ALA A 48 3.82 -6.71 -0.88
C ALA A 48 3.55 -7.95 -1.76
N LEU A 49 2.53 -8.74 -1.42
CA LEU A 49 2.11 -9.92 -2.19
C LEU A 49 1.53 -9.56 -3.56
N HIS A 50 0.86 -8.41 -3.67
CA HIS A 50 0.28 -7.91 -4.91
C HIS A 50 1.10 -6.78 -5.53
N ALA A 51 2.35 -6.63 -5.09
CA ALA A 51 3.15 -5.48 -5.44
C ALA A 51 3.34 -5.41 -6.95
N HIS A 52 2.94 -4.27 -7.47
CA HIS A 52 3.03 -3.93 -8.88
C HIS A 52 3.40 -2.45 -8.92
N GLU A 53 4.14 -2.04 -9.95
CA GLU A 53 4.56 -0.66 -10.22
C GLU A 53 3.44 0.40 -10.10
N HIS A 54 2.18 0.00 -10.29
CA HIS A 54 1.01 0.88 -10.24
C HIS A 54 0.17 0.76 -8.96
N LEU A 55 0.59 0.00 -7.95
CA LEU A 55 -0.21 -0.22 -6.76
C LEU A 55 -0.08 0.97 -5.79
N THR A 56 -1.19 1.60 -5.37
CA THR A 56 -1.19 2.69 -4.39
C THR A 56 -2.27 2.49 -3.32
N PHE A 57 -2.00 2.91 -2.09
CA PHE A 57 -3.02 2.92 -1.04
C PHE A 57 -4.05 4.02 -1.32
N ALA A 58 -5.34 3.68 -1.32
CA ALA A 58 -6.38 4.67 -1.46
C ALA A 58 -6.47 5.55 -0.20
N ARG A 59 -6.64 6.87 -0.39
CA ARG A 59 -6.85 7.82 0.71
C ARG A 59 -8.10 7.44 1.51
N GLY A 60 -7.90 6.98 2.75
CA GLY A 60 -8.96 6.84 3.74
C GLY A 60 -9.66 5.47 3.84
N GLY A 61 -9.15 4.42 3.18
CA GLY A 61 -9.78 3.09 3.24
C GLY A 61 -8.78 1.91 3.31
N PRO A 62 -9.27 0.69 3.62
CA PRO A 62 -8.46 -0.53 3.62
C PRO A 62 -8.08 -1.01 2.21
N LEU A 63 -8.68 -0.44 1.17
CA LEU A 63 -8.54 -0.88 -0.21
C LEU A 63 -7.30 -0.28 -0.89
N ILE A 64 -6.49 -1.17 -1.43
CA ILE A 64 -5.38 -0.87 -2.32
C ILE A 64 -5.95 -0.67 -3.73
N ARG A 65 -5.73 0.51 -4.35
CA ARG A 65 -6.13 0.76 -5.74
C ARG A 65 -4.95 0.50 -6.69
N ARG A 66 -5.21 -0.23 -7.77
CA ARG A 66 -4.34 -0.24 -8.94
C ARG A 66 -4.51 1.11 -9.65
N ASN A 67 -3.42 1.85 -9.88
CA ASN A 67 -3.39 2.92 -10.88
C ASN A 67 -3.54 2.25 -12.24
N LEU A 68 -4.77 2.12 -12.72
CA LEU A 68 -5.01 1.90 -14.14
C LEU A 68 -4.60 3.20 -14.83
N THR A 69 -3.36 3.27 -15.32
CA THR A 69 -3.01 4.22 -16.36
C THR A 69 -3.89 3.88 -17.56
N SER A 70 -4.98 4.63 -17.70
CA SER A 70 -5.90 4.59 -18.82
C SER A 70 -5.08 4.77 -20.10
N GLY A 71 -4.79 3.66 -20.78
CA GLY A 71 -4.28 3.67 -22.14
C GLY A 71 -5.27 4.44 -23.03
N LYS A 72 -4.71 5.39 -23.78
CA LYS A 72 -5.26 6.11 -24.92
C LYS A 72 -6.60 5.55 -25.45
N ARG A 73 -7.67 6.34 -25.31
CA ARG A 73 -8.73 6.37 -26.33
C ARG A 73 -8.22 7.24 -27.46
N THR A 74 -7.72 6.60 -28.51
CA THR A 74 -7.70 7.13 -29.88
C THR A 74 -8.57 6.21 -30.70
#